data_AF-A0A2R5L253-F1
#
_entry.id   AF-A0A2R5L253-F1
#
_cell.length_a   1.000
_cell.length_b   1.000
_cell.length_c   1.000
_cell.angle_alpha   90.00
_cell.angle_beta   90.00
_cell.angle_gamma   90.00
#
_symmetry.space_group_name_H-M   'P 1'
#
loop_
_entity.id
_entity.type
_entity.pdbx_description
1 polymer ?
#
loop_
_entity_poly.entity_id
_entity_poly.type
_entity_poly.pdbx_seq_one_letter_code
_entity_poly.pdbx_strand_id
1 'polypeptide(L)'
;EQLGYHVVAVHISPDLGERVMVSGERSVVEDLFPEVAQAIMEARSAMVWNHDPKFIIKFPLNGYCKLNSMQAVQRLLNSSFRVLASNGGGVEGQQFSEYIFYRKQAHL
;
A
#
# COMPACT_ATOMS: atom_id res chain seq x y z
N GLU A 1 7.73 -26.01 -10.41
CA GLU A 1 6.48 -25.23 -10.45
C GLU A 1 6.73 -23.87 -9.83
N GLN A 2 6.24 -22.79 -10.44
CA GLN A 2 6.57 -21.43 -10.02
C GLN A 2 5.62 -20.99 -8.90
N LEU A 3 6.10 -20.97 -7.65
CA LEU A 3 5.36 -20.41 -6.52
C LEU A 3 5.17 -18.90 -6.75
N GLY A 4 3.91 -18.45 -6.84
CA GLY A 4 3.59 -17.03 -6.95
C GLY A 4 3.69 -16.31 -5.61
N TYR A 5 3.91 -15.00 -5.65
CA TYR A 5 4.01 -14.14 -4.47
C TYR A 5 3.09 -12.94 -4.63
N HIS A 6 2.40 -12.59 -3.56
CA HIS A 6 1.78 -11.27 -3.43
C HIS A 6 2.81 -10.31 -2.85
N VAL A 7 2.91 -9.13 -3.46
CA VAL A 7 3.86 -8.08 -3.07
C VAL A 7 3.10 -6.77 -2.89
N VAL A 8 3.39 -6.09 -1.79
CA VAL A 8 2.81 -4.78 -1.46
C VAL A 8 3.95 -3.84 -1.06
N ALA A 9 4.00 -2.65 -1.65
CA ALA A 9 4.91 -1.60 -1.23
C ALA A 9 4.17 -0.57 -0.37
N VAL A 10 4.77 -0.21 0.77
CA VAL A 10 4.29 0.85 1.65
C VAL A 10 5.31 1.97 1.68
N HIS A 11 4.91 3.16 1.25
CA HIS A 11 5.71 4.36 1.27
C HIS A 11 5.17 5.32 2.33
N ILE A 12 6.06 5.88 3.15
CA ILE A 12 5.72 6.76 4.27
C ILE A 12 6.60 8.01 4.17
N SER A 13 6.00 9.19 4.07
CA SER A 13 6.68 10.48 4.23
C SER A 13 6.17 11.21 5.48
N PRO A 14 7.05 11.85 6.29
CA PRO A 14 6.66 12.57 7.50
C PRO A 14 6.39 14.06 7.18
N ASP A 15 5.58 14.36 6.16
CA ASP A 15 5.27 15.73 5.72
C ASP A 15 4.56 16.57 6.82
N LEU A 16 3.64 17.49 6.51
CA LEU A 16 2.79 18.21 7.48
C LEU A 16 1.76 17.28 8.17
N GLY A 17 2.22 16.12 8.64
CA GLY A 17 1.46 14.90 8.90
C GLY A 17 2.09 13.74 8.13
N GLU A 18 2.01 12.52 8.68
CA GLU A 18 2.44 11.34 7.92
C GLU A 18 1.60 11.22 6.64
N ARG A 19 2.19 10.77 5.55
CA ARG A 19 1.49 10.35 4.34
C ARG A 19 1.84 8.92 4.07
N VAL A 20 0.83 8.05 4.08
CA VAL A 20 0.98 6.62 3.88
C VAL A 20 0.43 6.28 2.51
N MET A 21 1.28 5.76 1.63
CA MET A 21 0.91 5.36 0.28
C MET A 21 1.13 3.86 0.10
N VAL A 22 0.18 3.18 -0.55
CA VAL A 22 0.26 1.74 -0.85
C VAL A 22 0.30 1.48 -2.34
N SER A 23 1.11 0.51 -2.76
CA SER A 23 1.13 0.00 -4.14
C SER A 23 1.12 -1.52 -4.14
N GLY A 24 0.48 -2.13 -5.15
CA GLY A 24 0.40 -3.58 -5.27
C GLY A 24 -0.65 -4.02 -6.29
N GLU A 25 -0.83 -5.33 -6.41
CA GLU A 25 -1.94 -5.90 -7.18
C GLU A 25 -3.27 -5.45 -6.56
N ARG A 26 -4.20 -5.01 -7.42
CA ARG A 26 -5.45 -4.37 -7.00
C ARG A 26 -6.27 -5.26 -6.08
N SER A 27 -6.49 -6.52 -6.46
CA SER A 27 -7.23 -7.52 -5.67
C SER A 27 -6.63 -7.66 -4.27
N VAL A 28 -5.30 -7.78 -4.18
CA VAL A 28 -4.57 -7.91 -2.92
C VAL A 28 -4.72 -6.67 -2.04
N VAL A 29 -4.62 -5.48 -2.63
CA VAL A 29 -4.72 -4.22 -1.89
C VAL A 29 -6.16 -3.99 -1.41
N GLU A 30 -7.17 -4.25 -2.24
CA GLU A 30 -8.59 -4.14 -1.86
C GLU A 30 -8.96 -5.19 -0.78
N ASP A 31 -8.39 -6.40 -0.83
CA ASP A 31 -8.58 -7.42 0.21
C ASP A 31 -7.97 -7.01 1.57
N LEU A 32 -6.78 -6.38 1.54
CA LEU A 32 -6.10 -5.91 2.75
C LEU A 32 -6.72 -4.62 3.29
N PHE A 33 -7.21 -3.75 2.41
CA PHE A 33 -7.74 -2.44 2.74
C PHE A 33 -9.07 -2.25 2.00
N PRO A 34 -10.17 -2.85 2.50
CA PRO A 34 -11.49 -2.76 1.84
C PRO A 34 -11.98 -1.32 1.69
N GLU A 35 -11.51 -0.41 2.55
CA GLU A 35 -11.75 1.03 2.46
C GLU A 35 -11.25 1.64 1.13
N VAL A 36 -10.24 1.02 0.49
CA VAL A 36 -9.68 1.44 -0.81
C VAL A 36 -10.67 1.19 -1.94
N ALA A 37 -11.41 0.09 -1.93
CA ALA A 37 -12.37 -0.22 -3.00
C ALA A 37 -13.47 0.85 -3.06
N GLN A 38 -14.00 1.24 -1.89
CA GLN A 38 -14.98 2.32 -1.76
C GLN A 38 -14.40 3.65 -2.22
N ALA A 39 -13.20 4.01 -1.74
CA ALA A 39 -12.54 5.26 -2.09
C ALA A 39 -12.26 5.38 -3.60
N ILE A 40 -11.81 4.31 -4.26
CA ILE A 40 -11.59 4.30 -5.71
C ILE A 40 -12.92 4.49 -6.45
N MET A 41 -14.02 3.87 -5.99
CA MET A 41 -15.33 4.03 -6.61
C MET A 41 -15.86 5.47 -6.50
N GLU A 42 -15.72 6.09 -5.33
CA GLU A 42 -16.12 7.48 -5.07
C GLU A 42 -15.26 8.49 -5.83
N ALA A 43 -13.97 8.18 -6.01
CA ALA A 43 -13.01 9.07 -6.65
C ALA A 43 -12.92 8.92 -8.19
N ARG A 44 -13.77 8.10 -8.82
CA ARG A 44 -13.81 7.90 -10.29
C ARG A 44 -14.02 9.19 -11.08
N SER A 45 -14.49 10.26 -10.46
CA SER A 45 -14.65 11.60 -11.05
C SER A 45 -13.45 12.54 -10.85
N ALA A 46 -12.47 12.19 -9.99
CA ALA A 46 -11.41 13.10 -9.54
C ALA A 46 -9.97 12.57 -9.70
N MET A 47 -9.74 11.26 -9.86
CA MET A 47 -8.40 10.67 -9.83
C MET A 47 -7.96 10.11 -11.20
N VAL A 48 -7.11 10.86 -11.89
CA VAL A 48 -6.57 10.55 -13.24
C VAL A 48 -5.47 9.48 -13.23
N TRP A 49 -4.91 9.11 -12.08
CA TRP A 49 -3.66 8.32 -12.01
C TRP A 49 -3.83 6.81 -11.72
N ASN A 50 -5.06 6.31 -11.57
CA ASN A 50 -5.31 4.93 -11.11
C ASN A 50 -6.28 4.15 -12.03
N HIS A 51 -6.07 4.25 -13.35
CA HIS A 51 -6.87 3.56 -14.36
C HIS A 51 -6.42 2.13 -14.65
N ASP A 52 -5.30 1.66 -14.09
CA ASP A 52 -4.86 0.29 -14.29
C ASP A 52 -5.82 -0.67 -13.54
N PRO A 53 -6.47 -1.60 -14.24
CA PRO A 53 -7.41 -2.52 -13.62
C PRO A 53 -6.72 -3.59 -12.74
N LYS A 54 -5.40 -3.78 -12.89
CA LYS A 54 -4.62 -4.83 -12.21
C LYS A 54 -3.75 -4.31 -11.08
N PHE A 55 -3.25 -3.08 -11.15
CA PHE A 55 -2.33 -2.54 -10.15
C PHE A 55 -2.79 -1.20 -9.58
N ILE A 56 -2.59 -1.03 -8.28
CA ILE A 56 -2.70 0.24 -7.58
C ILE A 56 -1.30 0.79 -7.36
N ILE A 57 -1.07 2.06 -7.69
CA ILE A 57 0.25 2.70 -7.57
C ILE A 57 0.13 3.94 -6.68
N LYS A 58 0.80 3.95 -5.52
CA LYS A 58 0.86 5.08 -4.58
C LYS A 58 -0.51 5.59 -4.11
N PHE A 59 -1.42 4.68 -3.75
CA PHE A 59 -2.70 5.06 -3.17
C PHE A 59 -2.56 5.67 -1.77
N PRO A 60 -3.04 6.91 -1.54
CA PRO A 60 -2.86 7.62 -0.28
C PRO A 60 -3.80 7.08 0.82
N LEU A 61 -3.41 5.96 1.44
CA LEU A 61 -4.19 5.23 2.44
C LEU A 61 -4.75 6.15 3.51
N ASN A 62 -3.93 6.96 4.15
CA ASN A 62 -4.36 7.73 5.32
C ASN A 62 -5.28 8.92 4.98
N GLY A 63 -5.36 9.31 3.70
CA GLY A 63 -6.34 10.28 3.21
C GLY A 63 -7.77 9.71 3.08
N TYR A 64 -7.90 8.40 2.90
CA TYR A 64 -9.19 7.73 2.65
C TYR A 64 -9.59 6.72 3.74
N CYS A 65 -8.62 6.00 4.31
CA CYS A 65 -8.83 4.87 5.23
C CYS A 65 -8.64 5.25 6.70
N LYS A 66 -8.21 6.49 7.01
CA LYS A 66 -7.91 6.98 8.38
C LYS A 66 -6.98 6.05 9.19
N LEU A 67 -6.03 5.40 8.52
CA LEU A 67 -5.01 4.54 9.14
C LEU A 67 -3.67 5.27 9.20
N ASN A 68 -2.98 5.19 10.33
CA ASN A 68 -1.59 5.61 10.44
C ASN A 68 -0.62 4.55 9.86
N SER A 69 0.65 4.93 9.71
CA SER A 69 1.72 4.05 9.22
C SER A 69 1.81 2.74 10.00
N MET A 70 1.78 2.81 11.34
CA MET A 70 1.87 1.64 12.20
C MET A 70 0.67 0.69 12.04
N GLN A 71 -0.54 1.22 11.90
CA GLN A 71 -1.76 0.45 11.66
C GLN A 71 -1.73 -0.23 10.29
N ALA A 72 -1.24 0.45 9.25
CA ALA A 72 -1.08 -0.13 7.92
C ALA A 72 -0.06 -1.28 7.92
N VAL A 73 1.10 -1.08 8.56
CA VAL A 73 2.12 -2.12 8.73
C VAL A 73 1.57 -3.31 9.54
N GLN A 74 0.91 -3.04 10.66
CA GLN A 74 0.34 -4.09 11.50
C GLN A 74 -0.71 -4.92 10.73
N ARG A 75 -1.53 -4.28 9.89
CA ARG A 75 -2.51 -5.00 9.07
C ARG A 75 -1.84 -5.98 8.10
N LEU A 76 -0.77 -5.56 7.42
CA LEU A 76 0.03 -6.43 6.54
C LEU A 76 0.62 -7.62 7.30
N LEU A 77 1.24 -7.37 8.46
CA LEU A 77 1.83 -8.40 9.30
C LEU A 77 0.77 -9.42 9.79
N ASN A 78 -0.40 -8.94 10.22
CA ASN A 78 -1.52 -9.80 10.62
C ASN A 78 -2.04 -10.65 9.45
N SER A 79 -1.93 -10.15 8.22
CA SER A 79 -2.24 -10.89 7.01
C SER A 79 -1.09 -11.78 6.52
N SER A 80 -0.14 -12.14 7.39
CA SER A 80 1.00 -13.04 7.07
C SER A 80 1.97 -12.50 6.02
N PHE A 81 1.94 -11.20 5.71
CA PHE A 81 3.02 -10.57 4.97
C PHE A 81 4.25 -10.41 5.87
N ARG A 82 5.42 -10.44 5.25
CA ARG A 82 6.71 -10.17 5.89
C ARG A 82 7.41 -9.04 5.15
N VAL A 83 8.27 -8.29 5.85
CA VAL A 83 9.15 -7.32 5.20
C VAL A 83 10.22 -8.09 4.44
N LEU A 84 10.31 -7.85 3.13
CA LEU A 84 11.35 -8.38 2.25
C LEU A 84 12.56 -7.44 2.19
N ALA A 85 12.28 -6.14 2.08
CA ALA A 85 13.28 -5.09 1.95
C ALA A 85 12.74 -3.78 2.52
N SER A 86 13.65 -2.91 2.94
CA SER A 86 13.35 -1.54 3.33
C SER A 86 14.38 -0.59 2.72
N ASN A 87 13.93 0.62 2.44
CA ASN A 87 14.75 1.73 1.97
C ASN A 87 14.24 3.03 2.60
N GLY A 88 15.07 4.06 2.58
CA GLY A 88 14.68 5.40 2.99
C GLY A 88 15.69 6.43 2.48
N GLY A 89 15.29 7.69 2.55
CA GLY A 89 16.14 8.78 2.11
C GLY A 89 15.42 10.12 2.14
N GLY A 90 15.95 11.07 1.39
CA GLY A 90 15.42 12.43 1.32
C GLY A 90 16.26 13.42 2.14
N VAL A 91 16.10 14.69 1.78
CA VAL A 91 16.69 15.84 2.49
C VAL A 91 15.72 16.34 3.56
N GLU A 92 16.13 17.35 4.33
CA GLU A 92 15.26 17.96 5.34
C GLU A 92 13.92 18.41 4.76
N GLY A 93 12.81 17.90 5.32
CA GLY A 93 11.45 18.22 4.90
C GLY A 93 10.91 17.40 3.72
N GLN A 94 11.69 16.44 3.21
CA GLN A 94 11.27 15.51 2.12
C GLN A 94 11.71 14.07 2.42
N GLN A 95 11.78 13.70 3.68
CA GLN A 95 12.20 12.35 4.06
C GLN A 95 11.15 11.32 3.65
N PHE A 96 11.59 10.09 3.41
CA PHE A 96 10.68 8.97 3.23
C PHE A 96 11.28 7.66 3.74
N SER A 97 10.38 6.71 4.00
CA SER A 97 10.68 5.30 4.20
C SER A 97 9.81 4.47 3.26
N GLU A 98 10.37 3.44 2.65
CA GLU A 98 9.67 2.50 1.80
C GLU A 98 9.94 1.07 2.27
N TYR A 99 8.88 0.27 2.35
CA TYR A 99 8.92 -1.11 2.79
C TYR A 99 8.27 -1.98 1.74
N ILE A 100 8.97 -3.04 1.33
CA ILE A 100 8.44 -4.07 0.44
C ILE A 100 7.98 -5.23 1.31
N PHE A 101 6.70 -5.53 1.26
CA PHE A 101 6.08 -6.65 1.92
C PHE A 101 5.80 -7.77 0.92
N TYR A 102 5.97 -9.02 1.35
CA TYR A 102 5.66 -10.18 0.53
C TYR A 102 4.97 -11.29 1.32
N ARG A 103 4.14 -12.06 0.62
CA ARG A 103 3.52 -13.31 1.11
C ARG A 103 3.47 -14.32 -0.01
N LYS A 104 3.75 -15.60 0.29
CA LYS A 104 3.55 -16.70 -0.68
C LYS A 104 2.06 -16.81 -1.01
N GLN A 105 1.73 -16.99 -2.29
CA GLN A 105 0.39 -17.39 -2.69
C GLN A 105 0.14 -18.81 -2.15
N ALA A 106 -0.97 -18.99 -1.42
CA ALA A 106 -1.39 -20.32 -1.03
C ALA A 106 -1.86 -21.06 -2.28
N HIS A 107 -1.44 -22.32 -2.45
CA HIS A 107 -2.12 -23.22 -3.37
C HIS A 107 -3.50 -23.52 -2.78
N LEU A 108 -4.56 -23.18 -3.50
CA LEU A 108 -5.87 -23.78 -3.30
C LEU A 108 -5.87 -25.19 -3.90
#